data_AF-A0A9P9JZU9-F1
#
_entry.id   AF-A0A9P9JZU9-F1
#
_cell.length_a   1.000
_cell.length_b   1.000
_cell.length_c   1.000
_cell.angle_alpha   90.00
_cell.angle_beta   90.00
_cell.angle_gamma   90.00
#
_symmetry.space_group_name_H-M   'P 1'
#
loop_
_entity.id
_entity.type
_entity.pdbx_description
1 polymer ?
#
loop_
_entity_poly.entity_id
_entity_poly.type
_entity_poly.pdbx_seq_one_letter_code
_entity_poly.pdbx_strand_id
1 'polypeptide(L)'
;MPGISNMPLTEKSVTTISAAESLGGDPTKDTNHGSNSPYGFYIDNKGIDCDVIERLRHQVVDSARTSDEDHLADFLGVSDGDVFVPCAQRYVLGPETIPALVDGTFAEVPRGARFILAGANNVFCQSEAKDKILAELDAAGIFMLPEWVSNSGTANLFMRACSGLALEGYGAPTLEACANDSRAFVNSLFTNVASSADATALWIACENLAGFRRQFGAVNLLGIKKMSHLTLTTPNVPRAIETITKVYGASVSPDGSLHQLPGAGDPTLSINQAPEGAGPTDIGLSVQFCVYNLERARSVLSSESISFEEIKSKDSSPEHVLSLIDGSTGQIDHYAAIMPGSTAARIFHEYMLGFTPVRTFTVRAGATAESDDGLMHVMGLPSDASRVMVLTEGLTQESVFYKLMESHHGPYLHHMALQVDNVDLVFDEVRRKGWETTAEEPSFDLATGLRHFFLKEEETGCILEFIGRKAENAGAYGSGSSEFGIGNIVALLGL
;
A
#
# COMPACT_ATOMS: atom_id res chain seq x y z
N MET A 1 -7.66 -2.14 -33.39
CA MET A 1 -7.62 -3.05 -32.22
C MET A 1 -8.96 -2.95 -31.51
N PRO A 2 -9.69 -4.05 -31.28
CA PRO A 2 -10.97 -3.97 -30.57
C PRO A 2 -10.75 -4.09 -29.05
N GLY A 3 -11.25 -3.06 -28.35
CA GLY A 3 -11.87 -3.04 -27.02
C GLY A 3 -11.30 -3.90 -25.89
N ILE A 4 -10.51 -3.27 -25.00
CA ILE A 4 -10.38 -3.69 -23.61
C ILE A 4 -11.39 -2.85 -22.81
N SER A 5 -12.46 -3.48 -22.36
CA SER A 5 -13.41 -2.90 -21.41
C SER A 5 -12.74 -2.88 -20.03
N ASN A 6 -12.51 -1.70 -19.47
CA ASN A 6 -12.27 -1.55 -18.04
C ASN A 6 -13.45 -2.20 -17.31
N MET A 7 -13.19 -3.17 -16.43
CA MET A 7 -14.20 -3.68 -15.52
C MET A 7 -14.66 -2.51 -14.65
N PRO A 8 -15.94 -2.14 -14.67
CA PRO A 8 -16.46 -1.27 -13.63
C PRO A 8 -16.48 -2.12 -12.36
N LEU A 9 -15.63 -1.80 -11.39
CA LEU A 9 -15.87 -2.14 -9.98
C LEU A 9 -17.05 -1.29 -9.49
N THR A 10 -18.23 -1.48 -10.09
CA THR A 10 -19.48 -1.32 -9.33
C THR A 10 -19.38 -2.27 -8.15
N GLU A 11 -19.83 -1.89 -6.96
CA GLU A 11 -20.05 -2.78 -5.81
C GLU A 11 -20.92 -3.98 -6.24
N LYS A 12 -20.32 -4.95 -6.92
CA LYS A 12 -20.89 -6.27 -7.09
C LYS A 12 -20.55 -7.00 -5.81
N SER A 13 -21.60 -7.47 -5.17
CA SER A 13 -21.52 -8.42 -4.08
C SER A 13 -20.64 -9.60 -4.48
N VAL A 14 -19.53 -9.78 -3.76
CA VAL A 14 -18.67 -10.96 -3.88
C VAL A 14 -19.31 -12.10 -3.07
N THR A 15 -19.54 -13.24 -3.71
CA THR A 15 -20.08 -14.43 -3.06
C THR A 15 -18.93 -15.39 -2.74
N THR A 16 -18.77 -15.75 -1.47
CA THR A 16 -17.68 -16.60 -0.97
C THR A 16 -18.20 -17.94 -0.49
N ILE A 17 -17.56 -19.03 -0.92
CA ILE A 17 -17.81 -20.38 -0.43
C ILE A 17 -16.60 -20.80 0.40
N SER A 18 -16.80 -21.08 1.70
CA SER A 18 -15.77 -21.60 2.60
C SER A 18 -16.09 -23.03 3.00
N ALA A 19 -15.12 -23.93 3.08
CA ALA A 19 -15.33 -25.33 3.49
C ALA A 19 -14.59 -25.63 4.80
N ALA A 20 -15.29 -25.69 5.95
CA ALA A 20 -14.71 -25.74 7.31
C ALA A 20 -15.24 -26.89 8.19
N GLU A 21 -14.50 -27.23 9.27
CA GLU A 21 -14.94 -28.17 10.30
C GLU A 21 -15.73 -27.49 11.44
N SER A 22 -16.85 -28.11 11.84
CA SER A 22 -17.56 -27.79 13.08
C SER A 22 -16.92 -28.56 14.25
N LEU A 23 -16.20 -27.86 15.12
CA LEU A 23 -15.74 -28.42 16.40
C LEU A 23 -16.89 -28.44 17.41
N GLY A 24 -17.62 -29.55 17.47
CA GLY A 24 -18.74 -29.70 18.40
C GLY A 24 -19.26 -31.13 18.50
N GLY A 25 -18.47 -32.04 19.09
CA GLY A 25 -18.89 -33.39 19.43
C GLY A 25 -18.37 -33.81 20.81
N ASP A 26 -19.27 -34.24 21.69
CA ASP A 26 -18.99 -34.77 23.03
C ASP A 26 -18.12 -36.04 22.92
N PRO A 27 -16.89 -36.06 23.48
CA PRO A 27 -15.96 -37.18 23.32
C PRO A 27 -16.37 -38.45 24.09
N THR A 28 -17.52 -38.47 24.76
CA THR A 28 -17.95 -39.62 25.58
C THR A 28 -19.03 -40.50 24.96
N LYS A 29 -19.50 -40.18 23.75
CA LYS A 29 -20.48 -40.99 23.02
C LYS A 29 -20.11 -41.10 21.54
N ASP A 30 -19.38 -42.15 21.16
CA ASP A 30 -19.75 -43.03 20.05
C ASP A 30 -18.65 -44.06 19.74
N THR A 31 -18.93 -45.31 20.08
CA THR A 31 -18.33 -46.49 19.45
C THR A 31 -19.35 -47.09 18.50
N ASN A 32 -19.66 -46.38 17.41
CA ASN A 32 -20.30 -46.92 16.22
C ASN A 32 -20.05 -45.96 15.05
N HIS A 33 -19.81 -46.53 13.87
CA HIS A 33 -19.46 -45.83 12.62
C HIS A 33 -20.52 -44.79 12.19
N GLY A 34 -20.39 -43.56 12.67
CA GLY A 34 -21.13 -42.39 12.20
C GLY A 34 -20.16 -41.39 11.55
N SER A 35 -20.25 -41.26 10.23
CA SER A 35 -19.55 -40.26 9.43
C SER A 35 -20.07 -38.85 9.74
N ASN A 36 -19.53 -38.21 10.78
CA ASN A 36 -19.71 -36.78 10.98
C ASN A 36 -18.76 -36.05 10.02
N SER A 37 -19.25 -35.74 8.83
CA SER A 37 -18.53 -34.87 7.90
C SER A 37 -19.05 -33.43 8.02
N PRO A 38 -18.21 -32.48 8.47
CA PRO A 38 -18.60 -31.08 8.53
C PRO A 38 -18.31 -30.41 7.19
N TYR A 39 -19.30 -29.71 6.62
CA TYR A 39 -19.14 -29.01 5.35
C TYR A 39 -19.52 -27.54 5.48
N GLY A 40 -19.02 -26.79 4.51
CA GLY A 40 -18.76 -25.37 4.49
C GLY A 40 -19.86 -24.35 4.74
N PHE A 41 -19.43 -23.09 4.81
CA PHE A 41 -20.27 -21.90 4.85
C PHE A 41 -20.38 -21.31 3.44
N TYR A 42 -21.61 -21.21 2.94
CA TYR A 42 -21.95 -20.34 1.81
C TYR A 42 -22.20 -18.93 2.35
N ILE A 43 -21.43 -17.94 1.89
CA ILE A 43 -21.53 -16.55 2.32
C ILE A 43 -21.83 -15.68 1.10
N ASP A 44 -23.05 -15.16 1.00
CA ASP A 44 -23.39 -14.11 0.04
C ASP A 44 -23.41 -12.73 0.71
N ASN A 45 -23.86 -11.72 -0.03
CA ASN A 45 -24.09 -10.36 0.48
C ASN A 45 -25.20 -10.25 1.53
N LYS A 46 -25.93 -11.33 1.84
CA LYS A 46 -26.95 -11.41 2.89
C LYS A 46 -26.46 -12.22 4.10
N GLY A 47 -25.26 -12.80 4.04
CA GLY A 47 -24.64 -13.55 5.13
C GLY A 47 -24.57 -15.05 4.85
N ILE A 48 -24.54 -15.86 5.90
CA ILE A 48 -24.47 -17.32 5.78
C ILE A 48 -25.86 -17.87 5.45
N ASP A 49 -26.04 -18.51 4.27
CA ASP A 49 -27.30 -19.18 3.91
C ASP A 49 -27.31 -20.62 4.45
N CYS A 50 -27.76 -20.75 5.70
CA CYS A 50 -27.87 -22.03 6.39
C CYS A 50 -28.86 -23.01 5.72
N ASP A 51 -29.86 -22.52 4.99
CA ASP A 51 -30.89 -23.35 4.35
C ASP A 51 -30.37 -24.02 3.08
N VAL A 52 -29.48 -23.36 2.34
CA VAL A 52 -28.71 -23.98 1.25
C VAL A 52 -27.78 -25.04 1.79
N ILE A 53 -27.05 -24.76 2.88
CA ILE A 53 -26.12 -25.71 3.51
C ILE A 53 -26.84 -27.00 3.95
N GLU A 54 -27.99 -26.88 4.61
CA GLU A 54 -28.76 -28.06 5.05
C GLU A 54 -29.40 -28.85 3.89
N ARG A 55 -29.86 -28.17 2.82
CA ARG A 55 -30.35 -28.88 1.62
C ARG A 55 -29.24 -29.65 0.91
N LEU A 56 -28.05 -29.06 0.79
CA LEU A 56 -26.89 -29.73 0.18
C LEU A 56 -26.40 -30.89 1.05
N ARG A 57 -26.38 -30.74 2.39
CA ARG A 57 -26.12 -31.86 3.31
C ARG A 57 -27.06 -33.04 3.08
N HIS A 58 -28.36 -32.77 2.94
CA HIS A 58 -29.34 -33.83 2.73
C HIS A 58 -29.23 -34.52 1.37
N GLN A 59 -28.77 -33.84 0.33
CA GLN A 59 -28.56 -34.45 -1.00
C GLN A 59 -27.29 -35.33 -1.04
N VAL A 60 -26.28 -35.01 -0.22
CA VAL A 60 -24.96 -35.64 -0.25
C VAL A 60 -24.83 -36.81 0.73
N VAL A 61 -25.57 -36.83 1.83
CA VAL A 61 -25.47 -37.89 2.88
C VAL A 61 -25.97 -39.27 2.42
N ASP A 62 -26.66 -39.38 1.28
CA ASP A 62 -27.13 -40.68 0.74
C ASP A 62 -26.02 -41.52 0.05
N SER A 63 -24.78 -41.03 -0.06
CA SER A 63 -23.65 -41.73 -0.72
C SER A 63 -22.55 -42.22 0.23
N ALA A 64 -22.81 -43.26 1.02
CA ALA A 64 -21.81 -43.89 1.90
C ALA A 64 -20.67 -44.66 1.15
N ARG A 65 -20.34 -44.29 -0.09
CA ARG A 65 -19.40 -45.03 -0.98
C ARG A 65 -18.48 -44.18 -1.85
N THR A 66 -18.63 -42.87 -1.87
CA THR A 66 -17.84 -41.96 -2.73
C THR A 66 -16.61 -41.43 -1.98
N SER A 67 -15.55 -41.09 -2.71
CA SER A 67 -14.32 -40.55 -2.12
C SER A 67 -14.53 -39.12 -1.60
N ASP A 68 -13.66 -38.60 -0.73
CA ASP A 68 -13.73 -37.19 -0.28
C ASP A 68 -13.64 -36.20 -1.47
N GLU A 69 -12.92 -36.58 -2.53
CA GLU A 69 -12.79 -35.79 -3.76
C GLU A 69 -14.11 -35.77 -4.53
N ASP A 70 -14.73 -36.94 -4.75
CA ASP A 70 -16.03 -37.07 -5.43
C ASP A 70 -17.08 -36.22 -4.72
N HIS A 71 -17.13 -36.29 -3.38
CA HIS A 71 -18.07 -35.50 -2.59
C HIS A 71 -17.84 -33.99 -2.72
N LEU A 72 -16.58 -33.56 -2.74
CA LEU A 72 -16.26 -32.16 -2.96
C LEU A 72 -16.65 -31.73 -4.38
N ALA A 73 -16.36 -32.55 -5.39
CA ALA A 73 -16.72 -32.28 -6.77
C ALA A 73 -18.25 -32.17 -6.95
N ASP A 74 -19.02 -33.08 -6.36
CA ASP A 74 -20.49 -33.01 -6.36
C ASP A 74 -21.01 -31.72 -5.73
N PHE A 75 -20.46 -31.34 -4.57
CA PHE A 75 -20.84 -30.10 -3.89
C PHE A 75 -20.51 -28.85 -4.73
N LEU A 76 -19.31 -28.79 -5.31
CA LEU A 76 -18.87 -27.66 -6.14
C LEU A 76 -19.65 -27.60 -7.47
N GLY A 77 -20.03 -28.74 -8.01
CA GLY A 77 -20.82 -28.84 -9.24
C GLY A 77 -22.23 -28.27 -9.14
N VAL A 78 -22.77 -28.13 -7.92
CA VAL A 78 -24.13 -27.61 -7.67
C VAL A 78 -24.15 -26.27 -6.91
N SER A 79 -22.99 -25.74 -6.57
CA SER A 79 -22.84 -24.46 -5.88
C SER A 79 -22.45 -23.37 -6.87
N ASP A 80 -22.76 -22.11 -6.59
CA ASP A 80 -22.32 -20.94 -7.37
C ASP A 80 -21.49 -20.01 -6.47
N GLY A 81 -20.36 -19.48 -6.92
CA GLY A 81 -19.62 -18.50 -6.12
C GLY A 81 -18.43 -17.89 -6.86
N ASP A 82 -18.00 -16.69 -6.44
CA ASP A 82 -16.86 -16.00 -7.06
C ASP A 82 -15.52 -16.44 -6.43
N VAL A 83 -15.57 -16.88 -5.17
CA VAL A 83 -14.40 -17.26 -4.37
C VAL A 83 -14.62 -18.61 -3.69
N PHE A 84 -13.67 -19.53 -3.84
CA PHE A 84 -13.62 -20.81 -3.13
C PHE A 84 -12.52 -20.82 -2.07
N VAL A 85 -12.85 -21.19 -0.83
CA VAL A 85 -11.95 -21.14 0.34
C VAL A 85 -11.87 -22.52 1.00
N PRO A 86 -11.08 -23.47 0.44
CA PRO A 86 -10.93 -24.81 1.02
C PRO A 86 -10.08 -24.74 2.30
N CYS A 87 -10.61 -25.05 3.48
CA CYS A 87 -9.86 -24.90 4.74
C CYS A 87 -9.65 -26.19 5.56
N ALA A 88 -9.78 -27.36 4.94
CA ALA A 88 -9.42 -28.65 5.53
C ALA A 88 -8.68 -29.55 4.52
N GLN A 89 -7.85 -30.47 5.03
CA GLN A 89 -7.00 -31.36 4.22
C GLN A 89 -7.76 -32.28 3.26
N ARG A 90 -9.06 -32.48 3.47
CA ARG A 90 -9.92 -33.26 2.55
C ARG A 90 -10.39 -32.47 1.33
N TYR A 91 -10.20 -31.15 1.30
CA TYR A 91 -10.62 -30.29 0.19
C TYR A 91 -9.47 -30.03 -0.76
N VAL A 92 -9.07 -31.10 -1.43
CA VAL A 92 -7.89 -31.13 -2.29
C VAL A 92 -8.30 -30.86 -3.75
N LEU A 93 -7.53 -30.02 -4.42
CA LEU A 93 -7.61 -29.82 -5.86
C LEU A 93 -7.02 -31.03 -6.57
N GLY A 94 -7.86 -31.67 -7.36
CA GLY A 94 -7.57 -32.88 -8.12
C GLY A 94 -8.39 -32.90 -9.41
N PRO A 95 -8.24 -33.96 -10.21
CA PRO A 95 -8.82 -34.04 -11.54
C PRO A 95 -10.35 -33.99 -11.57
N GLU A 96 -11.05 -34.29 -10.47
CA GLU A 96 -12.52 -34.18 -10.43
C GLU A 96 -13.01 -32.84 -9.88
N THR A 97 -12.28 -32.24 -8.94
CA THR A 97 -12.69 -30.98 -8.30
C THR A 97 -12.45 -29.76 -9.17
N ILE A 98 -11.42 -29.75 -10.02
CA ILE A 98 -11.15 -28.62 -10.93
C ILE A 98 -12.26 -28.47 -11.97
N PRO A 99 -12.68 -29.50 -12.72
CA PRO A 99 -13.83 -29.39 -13.62
C PRO A 99 -15.10 -28.94 -12.90
N ALA A 100 -15.37 -29.48 -11.71
CA ALA A 100 -16.53 -29.08 -10.92
C ALA A 100 -16.51 -27.59 -10.53
N LEU A 101 -15.33 -27.03 -10.21
CA LEU A 101 -15.18 -25.59 -10.01
C LEU A 101 -15.43 -24.80 -11.30
N VAL A 102 -14.90 -25.25 -12.43
CA VAL A 102 -14.97 -24.52 -13.71
C VAL A 102 -16.39 -24.51 -14.27
N ASP A 103 -17.01 -25.69 -14.31
CA ASP A 103 -18.27 -25.96 -14.99
C ASP A 103 -19.49 -25.82 -14.06
N GLY A 104 -19.27 -25.84 -12.75
CA GLY A 104 -20.29 -25.57 -11.72
C GLY A 104 -20.04 -24.23 -11.05
N THR A 105 -19.25 -24.22 -9.98
CA THR A 105 -19.05 -23.04 -9.10
C THR A 105 -18.77 -21.72 -9.81
N PHE A 106 -17.92 -21.75 -10.83
CA PHE A 106 -17.47 -20.58 -11.58
C PHE A 106 -18.09 -20.47 -12.97
N ALA A 107 -19.12 -21.27 -13.29
CA ALA A 107 -19.69 -21.33 -14.63
C ALA A 107 -20.09 -19.95 -15.17
N GLU A 108 -20.76 -19.15 -14.32
CA GLU A 108 -21.24 -17.81 -14.64
C GLU A 108 -20.25 -16.69 -14.25
N VAL A 109 -19.14 -17.05 -13.61
CA VAL A 109 -18.11 -16.09 -13.16
C VAL A 109 -17.16 -15.81 -14.32
N PRO A 110 -16.94 -14.54 -14.73
CA PRO A 110 -16.02 -14.20 -15.81
C PRO A 110 -14.61 -14.74 -15.55
N ARG A 111 -13.93 -15.17 -16.63
CA ARG A 111 -12.50 -15.51 -16.57
C ARG A 111 -11.72 -14.30 -16.03
N GLY A 112 -10.91 -14.52 -15.00
CA GLY A 112 -10.20 -13.44 -14.29
C GLY A 112 -10.95 -12.83 -13.09
N ALA A 113 -12.14 -13.32 -12.75
CA ALA A 113 -12.84 -12.98 -11.51
C ALA A 113 -13.02 -14.20 -10.57
N ARG A 114 -12.38 -15.32 -10.90
CA ARG A 114 -12.50 -16.60 -10.19
C ARG A 114 -11.32 -16.76 -9.24
N PHE A 115 -11.58 -16.97 -7.95
CA PHE A 115 -10.50 -17.06 -6.96
C PHE A 115 -10.59 -18.30 -6.09
N ILE A 116 -9.42 -18.90 -5.81
CA ILE A 116 -9.24 -19.88 -4.76
C ILE A 116 -8.36 -19.25 -3.67
N LEU A 117 -8.90 -19.15 -2.46
CA LEU A 117 -8.15 -18.76 -1.26
C LEU A 117 -7.92 -20.03 -0.43
N ALA A 118 -6.88 -20.79 -0.76
CA ALA A 118 -6.62 -22.04 -0.05
C ALA A 118 -6.43 -21.73 1.43
N GLY A 119 -7.12 -22.39 2.36
CA GLY A 119 -6.86 -22.34 3.81
C GLY A 119 -6.30 -23.66 4.35
N ALA A 120 -6.32 -24.73 3.54
CA ALA A 120 -5.86 -26.05 3.89
C ALA A 120 -4.35 -26.23 3.60
N ASN A 121 -3.61 -26.77 4.57
CA ASN A 121 -2.23 -27.24 4.35
C ASN A 121 -2.23 -28.37 3.30
N ASN A 122 -1.57 -28.15 2.15
CA ASN A 122 -1.52 -29.06 1.01
C ASN A 122 -2.83 -29.22 0.23
N VAL A 123 -3.33 -28.12 -0.31
CA VAL A 123 -4.50 -28.08 -1.20
C VAL A 123 -4.31 -28.83 -2.53
N PHE A 124 -3.11 -29.28 -2.89
CA PHE A 124 -2.86 -30.06 -4.11
C PHE A 124 -2.87 -31.57 -3.85
N CYS A 125 -3.44 -32.34 -4.79
CA CYS A 125 -3.46 -33.79 -4.69
C CYS A 125 -2.07 -34.39 -4.79
N GLN A 126 -1.73 -35.29 -3.87
CA GLN A 126 -0.39 -35.92 -3.84
C GLN A 126 -0.13 -36.83 -5.05
N SER A 127 -1.18 -37.32 -5.72
CA SER A 127 -1.06 -38.15 -6.91
C SER A 127 -0.80 -37.34 -8.18
N GLU A 128 -0.95 -36.01 -8.13
CA GLU A 128 -0.77 -35.11 -9.26
C GLU A 128 0.41 -34.15 -9.03
N ALA A 129 1.10 -33.80 -10.12
CA ALA A 129 2.13 -32.78 -10.04
C ALA A 129 1.48 -31.40 -9.87
N LYS A 130 1.92 -30.65 -8.85
CA LYS A 130 1.48 -29.27 -8.59
C LYS A 130 1.45 -28.39 -9.86
N ASP A 131 2.50 -28.45 -10.68
CA ASP A 131 2.61 -27.65 -11.90
C ASP A 131 1.50 -27.97 -12.93
N LYS A 132 1.01 -29.21 -12.95
CA LYS A 132 -0.11 -29.62 -13.81
C LYS A 132 -1.41 -28.98 -13.33
N ILE A 133 -1.68 -29.05 -12.03
CA ILE A 133 -2.88 -28.42 -11.43
C ILE A 133 -2.86 -26.91 -11.66
N LEU A 134 -1.73 -26.24 -11.42
CA LEU A 134 -1.61 -24.80 -11.66
C LEU A 134 -1.85 -24.44 -13.13
N ALA A 135 -1.32 -25.22 -14.08
CA ALA A 135 -1.59 -25.02 -15.51
C ALA A 135 -3.07 -25.22 -15.89
N GLU A 136 -3.77 -26.15 -15.22
CA GLU A 136 -5.22 -26.35 -15.42
C GLU A 136 -6.02 -25.15 -14.87
N LEU A 137 -5.64 -24.60 -13.71
CA LEU A 137 -6.25 -23.38 -13.17
C LEU A 137 -6.01 -22.17 -14.08
N ASP A 138 -4.80 -22.04 -14.65
CA ASP A 138 -4.46 -20.99 -15.62
C ASP A 138 -5.34 -21.08 -16.88
N ALA A 139 -5.49 -22.29 -17.43
CA ALA A 139 -6.34 -22.54 -18.60
C ALA A 139 -7.82 -22.22 -18.32
N ALA A 140 -8.25 -22.37 -17.07
CA ALA A 140 -9.58 -22.03 -16.59
C ALA A 140 -9.75 -20.54 -16.21
N GLY A 141 -8.67 -19.75 -16.17
CA GLY A 141 -8.69 -18.36 -15.71
C GLY A 141 -9.08 -18.23 -14.24
N ILE A 142 -8.65 -19.18 -13.40
CA ILE A 142 -8.85 -19.21 -11.95
C ILE A 142 -7.56 -18.77 -11.28
N PHE A 143 -7.61 -17.75 -10.43
CA PHE A 143 -6.48 -17.34 -9.62
C PHE A 143 -6.45 -18.07 -8.29
N MET A 144 -5.26 -18.33 -7.77
CA MET A 144 -5.10 -19.04 -6.51
C MET A 144 -4.08 -18.36 -5.61
N LEU A 145 -4.46 -18.09 -4.36
CA LEU A 145 -3.54 -17.70 -3.31
C LEU A 145 -3.16 -18.93 -2.46
N PRO A 146 -1.86 -19.15 -2.19
CA PRO A 146 -1.41 -20.23 -1.34
C PRO A 146 -1.95 -20.16 0.08
N GLU A 147 -2.04 -21.32 0.72
CA GLU A 147 -2.60 -21.46 2.06
C GLU A 147 -1.79 -20.78 3.15
N TRP A 148 -0.49 -20.75 3.02
CA TRP A 148 0.35 -20.06 4.00
C TRP A 148 0.23 -18.54 3.84
N VAL A 149 -0.26 -18.02 2.70
CA VAL A 149 -0.59 -16.59 2.52
C VAL A 149 -1.91 -16.26 3.20
N SER A 150 -2.97 -17.00 2.88
CA SER A 150 -4.29 -16.79 3.48
C SER A 150 -4.29 -17.04 5.00
N ASN A 151 -3.56 -18.08 5.45
CA ASN A 151 -3.41 -18.41 6.86
C ASN A 151 -2.39 -17.51 7.56
N SER A 152 -1.57 -16.72 6.84
CA SER A 152 -0.58 -15.83 7.46
C SER A 152 -1.22 -14.81 8.40
N GLY A 153 -2.42 -14.31 8.07
CA GLY A 153 -3.14 -13.37 8.92
C GLY A 153 -3.53 -14.00 10.26
N THR A 154 -4.15 -15.17 10.21
CA THR A 154 -4.60 -15.93 11.38
C THR A 154 -3.43 -16.50 12.20
N ALA A 155 -2.37 -16.97 11.54
CA ALA A 155 -1.16 -17.47 12.20
C ALA A 155 -0.36 -16.34 12.86
N ASN A 156 -0.20 -15.18 12.21
CA ASN A 156 0.41 -14.01 12.83
C ASN A 156 -0.41 -13.53 14.03
N LEU A 157 -1.74 -13.53 13.89
CA LEU A 157 -2.64 -13.18 14.98
C LEU A 157 -2.49 -14.13 16.16
N PHE A 158 -2.54 -15.43 15.90
CA PHE A 158 -2.41 -16.47 16.92
C PHE A 158 -1.06 -16.39 17.62
N MET A 159 0.04 -16.29 16.86
CA MET A 159 1.39 -16.20 17.42
C MET A 159 1.58 -14.95 18.28
N ARG A 160 1.05 -13.79 17.87
CA ARG A 160 1.13 -12.55 18.67
C ARG A 160 0.14 -12.51 19.83
N ALA A 161 -1.00 -13.20 19.73
CA ALA A 161 -1.91 -13.40 20.84
C ALA A 161 -1.31 -14.32 21.91
N CYS A 162 -0.63 -15.38 21.49
CA CYS A 162 0.08 -16.31 22.36
C CYS A 162 1.37 -15.71 22.95
N SER A 163 1.98 -14.69 22.33
CA SER A 163 3.20 -14.04 22.85
C SER A 163 2.94 -13.06 24.01
N GLY A 164 1.77 -13.09 24.65
CA GLY A 164 1.43 -12.26 25.83
C GLY A 164 1.05 -10.80 25.52
N LEU A 165 1.46 -10.26 24.37
CA LEU A 165 1.22 -8.86 23.98
C LEU A 165 -0.28 -8.53 23.83
N ALA A 166 -1.11 -9.47 23.35
CA ALA A 166 -2.55 -9.24 23.28
C ALA A 166 -3.23 -9.24 24.67
N LEU A 167 -2.64 -9.89 25.67
CA LEU A 167 -3.19 -9.99 27.03
C LEU A 167 -2.92 -8.74 27.88
N GLU A 168 -2.01 -7.86 27.46
CA GLU A 168 -1.68 -6.59 28.13
C GLU A 168 -2.44 -5.37 27.57
N GLY A 169 -3.53 -5.58 26.83
CA GLY A 169 -4.36 -4.50 26.29
C GLY A 169 -3.94 -3.95 24.93
N TYR A 170 -2.94 -4.55 24.26
CA TYR A 170 -2.47 -4.15 22.93
C TYR A 170 -3.20 -4.85 21.76
N GLY A 171 -4.40 -5.40 22.00
CA GLY A 171 -5.12 -6.23 21.02
C GLY A 171 -5.39 -5.53 19.68
N ALA A 172 -6.01 -4.34 19.70
CA ALA A 172 -6.39 -3.64 18.47
C ALA A 172 -5.18 -3.13 17.65
N PRO A 173 -4.14 -2.51 18.23
CA PRO A 173 -2.94 -2.14 17.48
C PRO A 173 -2.17 -3.34 16.91
N THR A 174 -2.19 -4.48 17.62
CA THR A 174 -1.55 -5.71 17.15
C THR A 174 -2.32 -6.31 15.97
N LEU A 175 -3.66 -6.34 16.05
CA LEU A 175 -4.56 -6.71 14.96
C LEU A 175 -4.33 -5.84 13.72
N GLU A 176 -4.26 -4.52 13.90
CA GLU A 176 -4.00 -3.55 12.84
C GLU A 176 -2.64 -3.79 12.17
N ALA A 177 -1.58 -3.99 12.97
CA ALA A 177 -0.26 -4.30 12.44
C ALA A 177 -0.21 -5.62 11.67
N CYS A 178 -0.94 -6.66 12.11
CA CYS A 178 -1.06 -7.92 11.38
C CYS A 178 -1.81 -7.74 10.06
N ALA A 179 -2.94 -7.04 10.08
CA ALA A 179 -3.72 -6.77 8.87
C ALA A 179 -2.91 -5.95 7.86
N ASN A 180 -2.14 -4.95 8.33
CA ASN A 180 -1.29 -4.14 7.47
C ASN A 180 -0.13 -4.94 6.87
N ASP A 181 0.49 -5.88 7.61
CA ASP A 181 1.54 -6.73 7.05
C ASP A 181 1.00 -7.71 5.99
N SER A 182 -0.16 -8.31 6.23
CA SER A 182 -0.84 -9.15 5.23
C SER A 182 -1.27 -8.33 4.01
N ARG A 183 -1.81 -7.11 4.20
CA ARG A 183 -2.18 -6.22 3.09
C ARG A 183 -0.95 -5.79 2.30
N ALA A 184 0.15 -5.44 2.96
CA ALA A 184 1.41 -5.12 2.31
C ALA A 184 1.97 -6.31 1.53
N PHE A 185 1.88 -7.53 2.06
CA PHE A 185 2.27 -8.74 1.34
C PHE A 185 1.47 -8.90 0.04
N VAL A 186 0.14 -8.85 0.14
CA VAL A 186 -0.77 -9.02 -1.00
C VAL A 186 -0.57 -7.90 -2.04
N ASN A 187 -0.45 -6.65 -1.60
CA ASN A 187 -0.20 -5.53 -2.50
C ASN A 187 1.14 -5.70 -3.24
N SER A 188 2.20 -6.05 -2.54
CA SER A 188 3.51 -6.31 -3.15
C SER A 188 3.48 -7.45 -4.16
N LEU A 189 2.64 -8.48 -3.95
CA LEU A 189 2.43 -9.52 -4.96
C LEU A 189 1.81 -8.92 -6.22
N PHE A 190 0.65 -8.27 -6.11
CA PHE A 190 -0.05 -7.75 -7.28
C PHE A 190 0.74 -6.66 -8.03
N THR A 191 1.56 -5.87 -7.34
CA THR A 191 2.49 -4.93 -7.98
C THR A 191 3.56 -5.66 -8.81
N ASN A 192 4.07 -6.81 -8.33
CA ASN A 192 5.14 -7.54 -9.00
C ASN A 192 4.68 -8.40 -10.18
N VAL A 193 3.43 -8.90 -10.15
CA VAL A 193 2.93 -9.81 -11.20
C VAL A 193 1.96 -9.13 -12.18
N ALA A 194 1.51 -7.90 -11.89
CA ALA A 194 0.41 -7.19 -12.55
C ALA A 194 -0.96 -7.89 -12.37
N SER A 195 -2.05 -7.15 -12.53
CA SER A 195 -3.43 -7.65 -12.35
C SER A 195 -3.87 -8.68 -13.39
N SER A 196 -3.04 -8.98 -14.39
CA SER A 196 -3.29 -9.96 -15.45
C SER A 196 -2.44 -11.23 -15.34
N ALA A 197 -1.71 -11.40 -14.22
CA ALA A 197 -0.93 -12.60 -13.97
C ALA A 197 -1.80 -13.84 -13.87
N ASP A 198 -1.37 -14.95 -14.45
CA ASP A 198 -1.98 -16.26 -14.25
C ASP A 198 -1.68 -16.82 -12.83
N ALA A 199 -2.36 -17.90 -12.44
CA ALA A 199 -2.19 -18.52 -11.13
C ALA A 199 -0.77 -19.04 -10.91
N THR A 200 -0.11 -19.56 -11.95
CA THR A 200 1.30 -19.97 -11.87
C THR A 200 2.20 -18.79 -11.50
N ALA A 201 2.09 -17.66 -12.19
CA ALA A 201 2.89 -16.47 -11.93
C ALA A 201 2.59 -15.89 -10.54
N LEU A 202 1.31 -15.86 -10.13
CA LEU A 202 0.91 -15.43 -8.79
C LEU A 202 1.49 -16.34 -7.71
N TRP A 203 1.45 -17.66 -7.91
CA TRP A 203 2.02 -18.64 -6.98
C TRP A 203 3.54 -18.49 -6.85
N ILE A 204 4.25 -18.38 -7.97
CA ILE A 204 5.71 -18.17 -7.99
C ILE A 204 6.07 -16.85 -7.29
N ALA A 205 5.31 -15.78 -7.55
CA ALA A 205 5.52 -14.50 -6.84
C ALA A 205 5.32 -14.64 -5.33
N CYS A 206 4.31 -15.41 -4.90
CA CYS A 206 4.11 -15.76 -3.50
C CYS A 206 5.35 -16.46 -2.94
N GLU A 207 5.79 -17.56 -3.56
CA GLU A 207 6.96 -18.33 -3.10
C GLU A 207 8.23 -17.48 -3.05
N ASN A 208 8.46 -16.65 -4.07
CA ASN A 208 9.59 -15.73 -4.13
C ASN A 208 9.52 -14.70 -2.99
N LEU A 209 8.37 -14.05 -2.78
CA LEU A 209 8.20 -13.06 -1.71
C LEU A 209 8.31 -13.70 -0.32
N ALA A 210 7.83 -14.94 -0.15
CA ALA A 210 7.98 -15.68 1.10
C ALA A 210 9.40 -16.17 1.33
N GLY A 211 10.12 -16.61 0.29
CA GLY A 211 11.53 -16.95 0.35
C GLY A 211 12.37 -15.72 0.71
N PHE A 212 12.05 -14.58 0.09
CA PHE A 212 12.63 -13.29 0.38
C PHE A 212 12.37 -12.85 1.83
N ARG A 213 11.11 -12.88 2.31
CA ARG A 213 10.78 -12.58 3.72
C ARG A 213 11.43 -13.57 4.70
N ARG A 214 11.62 -14.84 4.32
CA ARG A 214 12.37 -15.81 5.15
C ARG A 214 13.86 -15.46 5.23
N GLN A 215 14.44 -14.99 4.13
CA GLN A 215 15.86 -14.62 4.06
C GLN A 215 16.14 -13.28 4.75
N PHE A 216 15.25 -12.31 4.60
CA PHE A 216 15.48 -10.91 4.97
C PHE A 216 14.59 -10.41 6.12
N GLY A 217 13.64 -11.22 6.60
CA GLY A 217 12.73 -10.87 7.70
C GLY A 217 11.42 -10.20 7.26
N ALA A 218 10.62 -9.79 8.24
CA ALA A 218 9.39 -9.04 7.99
C ALA A 218 9.72 -7.65 7.38
N VAL A 219 8.89 -7.17 6.47
CA VAL A 219 8.94 -5.77 6.04
C VAL A 219 8.45 -4.88 7.18
N ASN A 220 8.89 -3.62 7.22
CA ASN A 220 8.62 -2.70 8.32
C ASN A 220 9.24 -3.15 9.66
N LEU A 221 10.54 -3.43 9.67
CA LEU A 221 11.26 -3.88 10.87
C LEU A 221 11.15 -2.89 12.05
N LEU A 222 11.08 -1.58 11.76
CA LEU A 222 10.88 -0.55 12.79
C LEU A 222 9.43 -0.45 13.28
N GLY A 223 8.48 -1.08 12.60
CA GLY A 223 7.07 -1.00 12.94
C GLY A 223 6.51 0.41 12.80
N ILE A 224 6.87 1.12 11.72
CA ILE A 224 6.30 2.41 11.36
C ILE A 224 4.78 2.27 11.23
N LYS A 225 4.06 3.12 11.97
CA LYS A 225 2.60 3.23 11.93
C LYS A 225 2.16 4.26 10.90
N LYS A 226 2.69 5.48 11.00
CA LYS A 226 2.37 6.62 10.12
C LYS A 226 3.48 7.66 10.16
N MET A 227 3.53 8.50 9.13
CA MET A 227 4.21 9.80 9.21
C MET A 227 3.44 10.68 10.20
N SER A 228 4.12 11.26 11.17
CA SER A 228 3.48 11.95 12.30
C SER A 228 3.77 13.43 12.37
N HIS A 229 4.98 13.81 12.00
CA HIS A 229 5.44 15.18 12.13
C HIS A 229 6.47 15.53 11.06
N LEU A 230 6.44 16.77 10.61
CA LEU A 230 7.40 17.38 9.72
C LEU A 230 8.06 18.56 10.43
N THR A 231 9.34 18.77 10.18
CA THR A 231 10.05 19.96 10.66
C THR A 231 10.69 20.64 9.48
N LEU A 232 10.28 21.89 9.20
CA LEU A 232 10.90 22.75 8.21
C LEU A 232 11.85 23.71 8.94
N THR A 233 13.14 23.56 8.73
CA THR A 233 14.16 24.50 9.22
C THR A 233 14.49 25.49 8.11
N THR A 234 14.28 26.77 8.36
CA THR A 234 14.35 27.81 7.31
C THR A 234 14.94 29.13 7.83
N PRO A 235 15.69 29.87 6.99
CA PRO A 235 16.15 31.21 7.36
C PRO A 235 14.99 32.22 7.39
N ASN A 236 13.85 31.93 6.75
CA ASN A 236 12.71 32.84 6.59
C ASN A 236 11.42 32.29 7.21
N VAL A 237 11.45 32.10 8.54
CA VAL A 237 10.30 31.60 9.31
C VAL A 237 9.01 32.40 9.05
N PRO A 238 9.00 33.75 9.02
CA PRO A 238 7.77 34.50 8.77
C PRO A 238 7.13 34.19 7.42
N ARG A 239 7.94 34.05 6.35
CA ARG A 239 7.41 33.70 5.02
C ARG A 239 6.89 32.28 5.00
N ALA A 240 7.64 31.31 5.53
CA ALA A 240 7.20 29.91 5.58
C ALA A 240 5.88 29.75 6.37
N ILE A 241 5.73 30.40 7.52
CA ILE A 241 4.47 30.43 8.28
C ILE A 241 3.35 31.02 7.42
N GLU A 242 3.59 32.14 6.73
CA GLU A 242 2.58 32.75 5.88
C GLU A 242 2.16 31.84 4.72
N THR A 243 3.10 31.15 4.06
CA THR A 243 2.80 30.19 2.99
C THR A 243 1.93 29.06 3.52
N ILE A 244 2.36 28.41 4.60
CA ILE A 244 1.66 27.26 5.18
C ILE A 244 0.27 27.64 5.71
N THR A 245 0.13 28.79 6.35
CA THR A 245 -1.15 29.19 6.98
C THR A 245 -2.11 29.89 6.02
N LYS A 246 -1.63 30.83 5.20
CA LYS A 246 -2.49 31.67 4.36
C LYS A 246 -2.66 31.17 2.94
N VAL A 247 -1.68 30.46 2.40
CA VAL A 247 -1.74 29.93 1.04
C VAL A 247 -2.22 28.49 1.04
N TYR A 248 -1.66 27.65 1.92
CA TYR A 248 -2.04 26.25 2.01
C TYR A 248 -3.23 25.98 2.97
N GLY A 249 -3.51 26.90 3.89
CA GLY A 249 -4.67 26.80 4.78
C GLY A 249 -4.45 25.95 6.03
N ALA A 250 -3.21 25.77 6.47
CA ALA A 250 -2.93 25.10 7.73
C ALA A 250 -3.45 25.91 8.94
N SER A 251 -3.99 25.21 9.92
CA SER A 251 -4.37 25.80 11.21
C SER A 251 -3.17 25.80 12.17
N VAL A 252 -3.17 26.72 13.12
CA VAL A 252 -2.04 26.92 14.04
C VAL A 252 -2.47 26.57 15.46
N SER A 253 -1.61 25.87 16.20
CA SER A 253 -1.81 25.58 17.61
C SER A 253 -1.90 26.86 18.45
N PRO A 254 -2.52 26.83 19.65
CA PRO A 254 -2.67 28.01 20.49
C PRO A 254 -1.36 28.71 20.87
N ASP A 255 -0.26 27.97 20.93
CA ASP A 255 1.08 28.48 21.25
C ASP A 255 1.90 28.88 20.02
N GLY A 256 1.37 28.69 18.81
CA GLY A 256 2.03 29.05 17.55
C GLY A 256 3.13 28.10 17.09
N SER A 257 3.40 27.01 17.82
CA SER A 257 4.54 26.13 17.56
C SER A 257 4.27 25.06 16.50
N LEU A 258 3.02 24.62 16.39
CA LEU A 258 2.59 23.53 15.51
C LEU A 258 1.55 24.02 14.49
N HIS A 259 1.72 23.56 13.25
CA HIS A 259 0.82 23.82 12.15
C HIS A 259 0.13 22.50 11.77
N GLN A 260 -1.19 22.44 11.93
CA GLN A 260 -1.99 21.31 11.51
C GLN A 260 -2.42 21.53 10.06
N LEU A 261 -1.85 20.72 9.17
CA LEU A 261 -2.17 20.71 7.75
C LEU A 261 -3.63 20.26 7.52
N PRO A 262 -4.27 20.72 6.43
CA PRO A 262 -5.70 20.54 6.23
C PRO A 262 -6.13 19.11 5.89
N GLY A 263 -5.21 18.24 5.46
CA GLY A 263 -5.53 16.90 4.97
C GLY A 263 -5.85 15.92 6.09
N ALA A 264 -6.80 15.02 5.82
CA ALA A 264 -7.11 13.93 6.72
C ALA A 264 -5.86 13.04 6.92
N GLY A 265 -5.43 12.92 8.18
CA GLY A 265 -4.25 12.14 8.53
C GLY A 265 -2.91 12.77 8.13
N ASP A 266 -2.90 14.03 7.68
CA ASP A 266 -1.63 14.74 7.44
C ASP A 266 -0.81 14.83 8.74
N PRO A 267 0.53 14.82 8.63
CA PRO A 267 1.39 15.11 9.77
C PRO A 267 1.21 16.56 10.23
N THR A 268 1.57 16.81 11.48
CA THR A 268 1.77 18.19 11.95
C THR A 268 3.08 18.75 11.42
N LEU A 269 3.21 20.07 11.32
CA LEU A 269 4.41 20.76 10.82
C LEU A 269 4.92 21.78 11.84
N SER A 270 6.18 21.67 12.25
CA SER A 270 6.91 22.73 12.94
C SER A 270 7.75 23.52 11.95
N ILE A 271 7.83 24.84 12.13
CA ILE A 271 8.67 25.72 11.31
C ILE A 271 9.70 26.36 12.23
N ASN A 272 10.96 26.00 12.05
CA ASN A 272 12.08 26.38 12.92
C ASN A 272 13.00 27.37 12.21
N GLN A 273 13.53 28.32 12.98
CA GLN A 273 14.56 29.23 12.50
C GLN A 273 15.87 28.46 12.29
N ALA A 274 16.42 28.56 11.07
CA ALA A 274 17.76 28.05 10.80
C ALA A 274 18.80 28.78 11.67
N PRO A 275 19.82 28.08 12.21
CA PRO A 275 20.90 28.69 12.99
C PRO A 275 21.59 29.84 12.25
N GLU A 276 22.16 30.79 12.98
CA GLU A 276 22.96 31.85 12.36
C GLU A 276 24.20 31.23 11.68
N GLY A 277 24.41 31.54 10.40
CA GLY A 277 25.47 30.93 9.60
C GLY A 277 25.18 29.50 9.13
N ALA A 278 23.92 29.04 9.25
CA ALA A 278 23.45 27.78 8.68
C ALA A 278 23.89 27.61 7.22
N GLY A 279 24.49 26.46 6.93
CA GLY A 279 24.78 26.03 5.56
C GLY A 279 23.57 25.33 4.92
N PRO A 280 23.69 24.91 3.64
CA PRO A 280 22.62 24.19 2.94
C PRO A 280 22.13 22.92 3.64
N THR A 281 22.98 22.27 4.44
CA THR A 281 22.64 21.05 5.19
C THR A 281 21.83 21.31 6.47
N ASP A 282 21.82 22.55 6.95
CA ASP A 282 21.11 22.97 8.16
C ASP A 282 19.68 23.47 7.86
N ILE A 283 19.37 23.64 6.57
CA ILE A 283 18.09 24.12 6.05
C ILE A 283 17.39 22.95 5.36
N GLY A 284 16.06 22.91 5.45
CA GLY A 284 15.24 21.94 4.74
C GLY A 284 14.22 21.24 5.60
N LEU A 285 13.64 20.19 5.04
CA LEU A 285 12.59 19.40 5.65
C LEU A 285 13.17 18.18 6.39
N SER A 286 12.58 17.81 7.51
CA SER A 286 12.82 16.56 8.22
C SER A 286 11.50 15.84 8.46
N VAL A 287 11.49 14.51 8.30
CA VAL A 287 10.29 13.67 8.44
C VAL A 287 10.41 12.80 9.68
N GLN A 288 9.37 12.80 10.51
CA GLN A 288 9.27 11.97 11.70
C GLN A 288 8.14 10.95 11.55
N PHE A 289 8.41 9.73 12.02
CA PHE A 289 7.48 8.62 11.97
C PHE A 289 7.08 8.17 13.37
N CYS A 290 5.80 7.89 13.56
CA CYS A 290 5.34 7.13 14.72
C CYS A 290 5.59 5.64 14.50
N VAL A 291 6.01 4.93 15.54
CA VAL A 291 6.18 3.47 15.54
C VAL A 291 5.22 2.81 16.54
N TYR A 292 4.85 1.56 16.28
CA TYR A 292 4.02 0.78 17.20
C TYR A 292 4.72 0.48 18.54
N ASN A 293 6.04 0.32 18.51
CA ASN A 293 6.85 0.05 19.71
C ASN A 293 8.25 0.66 19.57
N LEU A 294 8.52 1.72 20.34
CA LEU A 294 9.77 2.47 20.29
C LEU A 294 10.97 1.64 20.77
N GLU A 295 10.82 0.82 21.82
CA GLU A 295 11.90 -0.02 22.34
C GLU A 295 12.35 -1.07 21.32
N ARG A 296 11.40 -1.69 20.63
CA ARG A 296 11.69 -2.60 19.53
C ARG A 296 12.39 -1.88 18.38
N ALA A 297 11.91 -0.71 17.97
CA ALA A 297 12.55 0.07 16.92
C ALA A 297 14.01 0.41 17.28
N ARG A 298 14.29 0.81 18.54
CA ARG A 298 15.66 1.04 19.03
C ARG A 298 16.52 -0.22 18.95
N SER A 299 15.98 -1.37 19.36
CA SER A 299 16.71 -2.64 19.32
C SER A 299 17.10 -3.01 17.90
N VAL A 300 16.18 -2.83 16.93
CA VAL A 300 16.43 -3.09 15.51
C VAL A 300 17.47 -2.12 14.95
N LEU A 301 17.34 -0.81 15.18
CA LEU A 301 18.33 0.17 14.73
C LEU A 301 19.73 -0.14 15.28
N SER A 302 19.81 -0.54 16.55
CA SER A 302 21.06 -0.92 17.19
C SER A 302 21.66 -2.21 16.60
N SER A 303 20.84 -3.23 16.31
CA SER A 303 21.33 -4.48 15.70
C SER A 303 21.84 -4.28 14.28
N GLU A 304 21.21 -3.37 13.53
CA GLU A 304 21.61 -3.00 12.17
C GLU A 304 22.74 -1.95 12.14
N SER A 305 23.26 -1.53 13.31
CA SER A 305 24.30 -0.50 13.43
C SER A 305 23.93 0.85 12.77
N ILE A 306 22.65 1.20 12.79
CA ILE A 306 22.14 2.46 12.25
C ILE A 306 22.16 3.51 13.36
N SER A 307 22.84 4.63 13.11
CA SER A 307 22.79 5.79 14.01
C SER A 307 21.41 6.42 13.98
N PHE A 308 20.86 6.76 15.15
CA PHE A 308 19.59 7.46 15.27
C PHE A 308 19.62 8.49 16.38
N GLU A 309 18.84 9.55 16.22
CA GLU A 309 18.57 10.53 17.26
C GLU A 309 17.13 10.35 17.76
N GLU A 310 16.96 10.24 19.07
CA GLU A 310 15.64 10.18 19.68
C GLU A 310 15.21 11.57 20.14
N ILE A 311 14.19 12.11 19.49
CA ILE A 311 13.54 13.34 19.92
C ILE A 311 12.37 12.93 20.83
N LYS A 312 12.51 13.15 22.14
CA LYS A 312 11.38 13.01 23.07
C LYS A 312 10.38 14.15 22.80
N SER A 313 9.29 13.84 22.10
CA SER A 313 8.17 14.77 22.00
C SER A 313 7.65 15.08 23.42
N LYS A 314 7.54 16.37 23.74
CA LYS A 314 6.98 16.83 25.02
C LYS A 314 5.45 16.71 25.08
N ASP A 315 4.80 16.47 23.93
CA ASP A 315 3.35 16.48 23.83
C ASP A 315 2.77 15.07 23.89
N SER A 316 2.36 14.69 25.10
CA SER A 316 1.30 13.72 25.31
C SER A 316 -0.04 14.46 25.16
N SER A 317 -0.57 14.63 23.94
CA SER A 317 -1.94 15.14 23.80
C SER A 317 -2.82 14.29 22.88
N PRO A 318 -4.08 14.06 23.30
CA PRO A 318 -5.09 13.32 22.54
C PRO A 318 -5.70 14.20 21.45
N GLU A 319 -6.02 13.58 20.32
CA GLU A 319 -6.63 14.19 19.14
C GLU A 319 -7.86 15.04 19.49
N HIS A 320 -7.83 16.32 19.11
CA HIS A 320 -9.01 17.20 19.05
C HIS A 320 -8.99 18.04 17.77
N VAL A 321 -10.14 18.06 17.08
CA VAL A 321 -10.38 18.56 15.71
C VAL A 321 -11.23 19.84 15.73
N LEU A 322 -11.13 20.67 14.65
CA LEU A 322 -12.03 21.72 14.09
C LEU A 322 -11.43 23.15 14.16
N SER A 323 -11.46 24.04 13.13
CA SER A 323 -12.38 24.26 11.99
C SER A 323 -11.72 25.03 10.80
N LEU A 324 -12.33 24.92 9.61
CA LEU A 324 -11.89 25.37 8.26
C LEU A 324 -11.91 26.89 7.99
N ILE A 325 -11.02 27.34 7.09
CA ILE A 325 -11.26 28.45 6.17
C ILE A 325 -11.68 27.85 4.82
N ASP A 326 -12.77 28.38 4.27
CA ASP A 326 -13.41 27.99 3.01
C ASP A 326 -12.44 28.24 1.83
N GLY A 327 -11.89 27.19 1.20
CA GLY A 327 -11.27 27.33 -0.12
C GLY A 327 -10.11 26.41 -0.55
N SER A 328 -9.42 25.70 0.35
CA SER A 328 -8.38 24.72 -0.06
C SER A 328 -8.35 23.50 0.86
N THR A 329 -9.13 22.47 0.51
CA THR A 329 -9.05 21.17 1.19
C THR A 329 -7.95 20.34 0.52
N GLY A 330 -6.72 20.52 0.99
CA GLY A 330 -5.54 19.80 0.52
C GLY A 330 -5.11 18.66 1.44
N GLN A 331 -4.20 17.81 0.97
CA GLN A 331 -3.36 16.93 1.78
C GLN A 331 -1.91 17.01 1.27
N ILE A 332 -0.93 16.53 2.03
CA ILE A 332 0.39 16.27 1.43
C ILE A 332 0.21 15.19 0.35
N ASP A 333 0.69 15.45 -0.86
CA ASP A 333 0.64 14.50 -1.97
C ASP A 333 1.87 13.58 -1.95
N HIS A 334 3.06 14.20 -1.93
CA HIS A 334 4.32 13.48 -1.85
C HIS A 334 5.44 14.35 -1.28
N TYR A 335 6.56 13.71 -0.99
CA TYR A 335 7.84 14.39 -0.80
C TYR A 335 8.92 13.69 -1.60
N ALA A 336 9.86 14.47 -2.13
CA ALA A 336 10.94 13.96 -2.96
C ALA A 336 12.29 14.21 -2.28
N ALA A 337 13.18 13.23 -2.35
CA ALA A 337 14.57 13.34 -1.89
C ALA A 337 15.52 13.08 -3.06
N ILE A 338 16.65 13.80 -3.08
CA ILE A 338 17.75 13.55 -4.00
C ILE A 338 18.92 12.97 -3.21
N MET A 339 19.46 11.84 -3.66
CA MET A 339 20.51 11.11 -2.96
C MET A 339 21.31 10.18 -3.88
N PRO A 340 22.55 9.82 -3.53
CA PRO A 340 23.30 8.80 -4.24
C PRO A 340 22.81 7.40 -3.84
N GLY A 341 22.93 6.42 -4.74
CA GLY A 341 22.58 5.02 -4.44
C GLY A 341 21.11 4.83 -4.07
N SER A 342 20.20 5.49 -4.79
CA SER A 342 18.76 5.49 -4.53
C SER A 342 18.15 4.08 -4.50
N THR A 343 18.72 3.11 -5.22
CA THR A 343 18.31 1.70 -5.15
C THR A 343 18.58 1.07 -3.78
N ALA A 344 19.74 1.35 -3.17
CA ALA A 344 20.05 0.87 -1.83
C ALA A 344 19.17 1.57 -0.79
N ALA A 345 18.92 2.87 -0.97
CA ALA A 345 17.99 3.62 -0.14
C ALA A 345 16.55 3.09 -0.25
N ARG A 346 16.07 2.77 -1.47
CA ARG A 346 14.76 2.13 -1.68
C ARG A 346 14.67 0.85 -0.87
N ILE A 347 15.65 -0.04 -1.03
CA ILE A 347 15.74 -1.30 -0.30
C ILE A 347 15.64 -1.07 1.22
N PHE A 348 16.40 -0.09 1.74
CA PHE A 348 16.32 0.30 3.15
C PHE A 348 14.90 0.72 3.56
N HIS A 349 14.24 1.59 2.80
CA HIS A 349 12.89 2.07 3.11
C HIS A 349 11.84 0.94 3.06
N GLU A 350 11.98 0.00 2.13
CA GLU A 350 11.09 -1.18 2.06
C GLU A 350 11.22 -2.05 3.32
N TYR A 351 12.45 -2.41 3.68
CA TYR A 351 12.70 -3.34 4.78
C TYR A 351 12.54 -2.70 6.16
N MET A 352 13.21 -1.57 6.39
CA MET A 352 13.24 -0.94 7.70
C MET A 352 11.93 -0.23 7.99
N LEU A 353 11.40 0.50 7.01
CA LEU A 353 10.28 1.41 7.21
C LEU A 353 8.95 0.86 6.68
N GLY A 354 8.96 -0.21 5.90
CA GLY A 354 7.75 -0.82 5.37
C GLY A 354 7.14 -0.08 4.19
N PHE A 355 7.93 0.74 3.50
CA PHE A 355 7.45 1.45 2.32
C PHE A 355 7.19 0.43 1.20
N THR A 356 6.16 0.69 0.38
CA THR A 356 5.80 -0.22 -0.72
C THR A 356 6.31 0.36 -2.03
N PRO A 357 7.15 -0.34 -2.81
CA PRO A 357 7.54 0.15 -4.12
C PRO A 357 6.30 0.25 -5.03
N VAL A 358 6.11 1.42 -5.62
CA VAL A 358 5.00 1.70 -6.55
C VAL A 358 5.53 1.63 -7.98
N ARG A 359 6.63 2.33 -8.25
CA ARG A 359 7.20 2.42 -9.60
C ARG A 359 8.68 2.75 -9.54
N THR A 360 9.43 2.26 -10.52
CA THR A 360 10.80 2.72 -10.81
C THR A 360 10.88 3.10 -12.27
N PHE A 361 11.50 4.23 -12.58
CA PHE A 361 11.68 4.70 -13.94
C PHE A 361 12.88 5.66 -14.02
N THR A 362 13.36 5.87 -15.24
CA THR A 362 14.37 6.88 -15.54
C THR A 362 13.72 8.09 -16.19
N VAL A 363 14.37 9.25 -16.03
CA VAL A 363 13.90 10.51 -16.58
C VAL A 363 15.02 11.23 -17.30
N ARG A 364 14.63 12.05 -18.28
CA ARG A 364 15.52 12.95 -18.98
C ARG A 364 15.22 14.37 -18.58
N ALA A 365 16.10 14.91 -17.76
CA ALA A 365 16.00 16.24 -17.19
C ALA A 365 16.85 17.29 -17.93
N GLY A 366 17.67 16.87 -18.89
CA GLY A 366 18.26 17.76 -19.91
C GLY A 366 19.78 17.92 -19.87
N ALA A 367 20.53 17.10 -19.12
CA ALA A 367 21.99 17.18 -19.10
C ALA A 367 22.65 16.73 -20.41
N THR A 368 22.05 15.77 -21.12
CA THR A 368 22.50 15.30 -22.44
C THR A 368 21.30 15.01 -23.34
N ALA A 369 21.44 15.25 -24.66
CA ALA A 369 20.35 15.03 -25.61
C ALA A 369 20.01 13.54 -25.83
N GLU A 370 20.90 12.63 -25.41
CA GLU A 370 20.90 11.23 -25.87
C GLU A 370 20.62 10.19 -24.76
N SER A 371 20.60 10.56 -23.47
CA SER A 371 20.39 9.61 -22.38
C SER A 371 19.53 10.16 -21.26
N ASP A 372 18.83 9.28 -20.56
CA ASP A 372 18.20 9.60 -19.29
C ASP A 372 19.29 9.85 -18.23
N ASP A 373 19.09 10.85 -17.39
CA ASP A 373 20.09 11.38 -16.45
C ASP A 373 19.61 11.36 -15.00
N GLY A 374 18.38 10.88 -14.75
CA GLY A 374 17.84 10.63 -13.41
C GLY A 374 17.19 9.25 -13.27
N LEU A 375 17.36 8.61 -12.11
CA LEU A 375 16.65 7.42 -11.67
C LEU A 375 15.69 7.79 -10.54
N MET A 376 14.43 7.37 -10.65
CA MET A 376 13.39 7.65 -9.67
C MET A 376 12.77 6.36 -9.15
N HIS A 377 12.64 6.27 -7.82
CA HIS A 377 11.86 5.25 -7.12
C HIS A 377 10.69 5.91 -6.39
N VAL A 378 9.47 5.58 -6.81
CA VAL A 378 8.24 5.99 -6.15
C VAL A 378 7.84 4.91 -5.15
N MET A 379 7.59 5.32 -3.91
CA MET A 379 7.30 4.42 -2.81
C MET A 379 6.10 4.91 -2.01
N GLY A 380 5.09 4.06 -1.81
CA GLY A 380 3.95 4.34 -0.94
C GLY A 380 4.37 4.28 0.53
N LEU A 381 3.81 5.18 1.34
CA LEU A 381 4.08 5.22 2.77
C LEU A 381 3.39 4.05 3.50
N PRO A 382 3.98 3.54 4.59
CA PRO A 382 3.39 2.48 5.38
C PRO A 382 2.06 2.93 6.00
N SER A 383 1.01 2.13 5.80
CA SER A 383 -0.37 2.42 6.26
C SER A 383 -0.99 3.69 5.67
N ASP A 384 -0.43 4.22 4.57
CA ASP A 384 -0.92 5.42 3.89
C ASP A 384 -0.85 5.21 2.37
N ALA A 385 -2.00 4.89 1.79
CA ALA A 385 -2.12 4.66 0.34
C ALA A 385 -2.25 5.97 -0.47
N SER A 386 -2.39 7.11 0.21
CA SER A 386 -2.67 8.40 -0.42
C SER A 386 -1.41 9.21 -0.69
N ARG A 387 -0.32 8.93 0.02
CA ARG A 387 0.94 9.66 -0.07
C ARG A 387 2.07 8.76 -0.53
N VAL A 388 3.02 9.36 -1.24
CA VAL A 388 4.25 8.67 -1.63
C VAL A 388 5.50 9.45 -1.27
N MET A 389 6.62 8.74 -1.27
CA MET A 389 7.96 9.28 -1.30
C MET A 389 8.59 9.01 -2.65
N VAL A 390 9.32 9.98 -3.19
CA VAL A 390 10.11 9.82 -4.41
C VAL A 390 11.59 9.90 -4.06
N LEU A 391 12.34 8.83 -4.27
CA LEU A 391 13.81 8.84 -4.18
C LEU A 391 14.40 9.07 -5.57
N THR A 392 15.24 10.09 -5.72
CA THR A 392 15.85 10.49 -6.98
C THR A 392 17.36 10.40 -6.91
N GLU A 393 17.99 9.85 -7.94
CA GLU A 393 19.44 9.80 -8.11
C GLU A 393 19.85 10.37 -9.46
N GLY A 394 20.86 11.23 -9.46
CA GLY A 394 21.52 11.67 -10.70
C GLY A 394 22.43 10.57 -11.24
N LEU A 395 22.14 10.10 -12.45
CA LEU A 395 22.87 8.97 -13.06
C LEU A 395 24.28 9.35 -13.57
N THR A 396 24.54 10.64 -13.73
CA THR A 396 25.83 11.18 -14.18
C THR A 396 26.16 12.46 -13.42
N GLN A 397 27.43 12.86 -13.38
CA GLN A 397 27.85 14.13 -12.77
C GLN A 397 27.26 15.36 -13.47
N GLU A 398 26.89 15.22 -14.75
CA GLU A 398 26.28 16.30 -15.51
C GLU A 398 24.78 16.44 -15.26
N SER A 399 24.16 15.40 -14.69
CA SER A 399 22.75 15.41 -14.30
C SER A 399 22.46 16.59 -13.39
N VAL A 400 21.34 17.26 -13.65
CA VAL A 400 20.83 18.32 -12.77
C VAL A 400 20.57 17.80 -11.35
N PHE A 401 20.13 16.54 -11.18
CA PHE A 401 19.93 15.97 -9.86
C PHE A 401 21.26 15.80 -9.11
N TYR A 402 22.34 15.42 -9.81
CA TYR A 402 23.67 15.36 -9.21
C TYR A 402 24.16 16.76 -8.82
N LYS A 403 24.00 17.75 -9.71
CA LYS A 403 24.40 19.15 -9.46
C LYS A 403 23.64 19.77 -8.28
N LEU A 404 22.33 19.50 -8.19
CA LEU A 404 21.49 19.92 -7.07
C LEU A 404 21.98 19.28 -5.77
N MET A 405 22.17 17.97 -5.73
CA MET A 405 22.72 17.27 -4.55
C MET A 405 24.08 17.86 -4.10
N GLU A 406 24.99 18.11 -5.04
CA GLU A 406 26.28 18.74 -4.74
C GLU A 406 26.13 20.16 -4.19
N SER A 407 25.20 20.95 -4.72
CA SER A 407 24.93 22.31 -4.24
C SER A 407 24.37 22.34 -2.80
N HIS A 408 23.69 21.28 -2.39
CA HIS A 408 23.24 21.06 -1.01
C HIS A 408 24.26 20.31 -0.14
N HIS A 409 25.47 20.06 -0.67
CA HIS A 409 26.55 19.31 -0.01
C HIS A 409 26.16 17.89 0.44
N GLY A 410 25.23 17.24 -0.26
CA GLY A 410 24.87 15.85 0.02
C GLY A 410 23.39 15.51 -0.21
N PRO A 411 22.96 14.33 0.27
CA PRO A 411 21.57 13.89 0.22
C PRO A 411 20.64 14.85 0.96
N TYR A 412 19.49 15.17 0.38
CA TYR A 412 18.54 16.09 1.01
C TYR A 412 17.09 15.87 0.52
N LEU A 413 16.12 16.40 1.27
CA LEU A 413 14.73 16.48 0.85
C LEU A 413 14.55 17.68 -0.09
N HIS A 414 14.27 17.38 -1.35
CA HIS A 414 14.22 18.35 -2.43
C HIS A 414 12.96 19.22 -2.38
N HIS A 415 11.78 18.60 -2.34
CA HIS A 415 10.52 19.33 -2.21
C HIS A 415 9.46 18.53 -1.46
N MET A 416 8.44 19.26 -1.01
CA MET A 416 7.18 18.72 -0.52
C MET A 416 6.05 19.23 -1.40
N ALA A 417 5.21 18.30 -1.86
CA ALA A 417 4.05 18.59 -2.68
C ALA A 417 2.77 18.65 -1.84
N LEU A 418 2.07 19.78 -2.01
CA LEU A 418 0.90 20.20 -1.28
C LEU A 418 -0.29 20.19 -2.23
N GLN A 419 -1.20 19.24 -2.06
CA GLN A 419 -2.37 19.14 -2.92
C GLN A 419 -3.31 20.31 -2.67
N VAL A 420 -3.80 20.95 -3.73
CA VAL A 420 -4.77 22.05 -3.67
C VAL A 420 -5.89 21.84 -4.69
N ASP A 421 -7.08 22.32 -4.36
CA ASP A 421 -8.25 22.17 -5.23
C ASP A 421 -8.15 23.00 -6.52
N ASN A 422 -7.51 24.16 -6.44
CA ASN A 422 -7.38 25.08 -7.57
C ASN A 422 -5.97 25.70 -7.62
N VAL A 423 -5.11 25.08 -8.42
CA VAL A 423 -3.71 25.48 -8.59
C VAL A 423 -3.57 26.90 -9.15
N ASP A 424 -4.44 27.32 -10.07
CA ASP A 424 -4.37 28.64 -10.69
C ASP A 424 -4.66 29.76 -9.69
N LEU A 425 -5.68 29.59 -8.86
CA LEU A 425 -5.99 30.57 -7.81
C LEU A 425 -4.85 30.70 -6.80
N VAL A 426 -4.23 29.57 -6.44
CA VAL A 426 -3.07 29.54 -5.54
C VAL A 426 -1.86 30.21 -6.20
N PHE A 427 -1.61 29.94 -7.48
CA PHE A 427 -0.54 30.57 -8.26
C PHE A 427 -0.72 32.09 -8.34
N ASP A 428 -1.92 32.56 -8.71
CA ASP A 428 -2.24 33.99 -8.77
C ASP A 428 -2.03 34.68 -7.42
N GLU A 429 -2.44 34.03 -6.32
CA GLU A 429 -2.25 34.56 -4.97
C GLU A 429 -0.77 34.67 -4.59
N VAL A 430 0.02 33.62 -4.89
CA VAL A 430 1.48 33.59 -4.67
C VAL A 430 2.17 34.72 -5.46
N ARG A 431 1.83 34.87 -6.74
CA ARG A 431 2.40 35.92 -7.61
C ARG A 431 1.97 37.32 -7.19
N ARG A 432 0.72 37.50 -6.76
CA ARG A 432 0.20 38.77 -6.23
C ARG A 432 0.92 39.21 -4.95
N LYS A 433 1.38 38.27 -4.14
CA LYS A 433 2.23 38.54 -2.97
C LYS A 433 3.70 38.85 -3.32
N GLY A 434 4.05 38.75 -4.60
CA GLY A 434 5.40 39.01 -5.12
C GLY A 434 6.39 37.87 -4.89
N TRP A 435 5.90 36.64 -4.70
CA TRP A 435 6.77 35.49 -4.46
C TRP A 435 7.25 34.89 -5.78
N GLU A 436 8.47 34.35 -5.75
CA GLU A 436 9.09 33.74 -6.93
C GLU A 436 8.73 32.26 -7.08
N THR A 437 8.42 31.88 -8.31
CA THR A 437 8.14 30.51 -8.74
C THR A 437 9.24 30.02 -9.67
N THR A 438 9.40 28.71 -9.82
CA THR A 438 10.43 28.14 -10.73
C THR A 438 10.10 28.33 -12.21
N ALA A 439 8.82 28.58 -12.52
CA ALA A 439 8.32 28.85 -13.86
C ALA A 439 7.37 30.06 -13.86
N GLU A 440 7.21 30.69 -15.02
CA GLU A 440 6.33 31.86 -15.21
C GLU A 440 4.83 31.52 -15.22
N GLU A 441 4.49 30.25 -15.45
CA GLU A 441 3.11 29.74 -15.54
C GLU A 441 3.03 28.35 -14.90
N PRO A 442 1.86 27.93 -14.35
CA PRO A 442 1.65 26.56 -13.91
C PRO A 442 1.81 25.57 -15.06
N SER A 443 2.50 24.46 -14.77
CA SER A 443 2.63 23.34 -15.70
C SER A 443 1.35 22.51 -15.73
N PHE A 444 1.02 21.97 -16.91
CA PHE A 444 -0.15 21.12 -17.12
C PHE A 444 0.20 19.91 -17.96
N ASP A 445 0.09 18.72 -17.37
CA ASP A 445 0.24 17.46 -18.07
C ASP A 445 -1.11 17.01 -18.65
N LEU A 446 -1.21 17.01 -19.97
CA LEU A 446 -2.41 16.59 -20.69
C LEU A 446 -2.76 15.12 -20.51
N ALA A 447 -1.76 14.25 -20.30
CA ALA A 447 -1.98 12.81 -20.19
C ALA A 447 -2.62 12.43 -18.86
N THR A 448 -2.19 13.10 -17.78
CA THR A 448 -2.59 12.80 -16.41
C THR A 448 -3.62 13.80 -15.87
N GLY A 449 -3.80 14.93 -16.55
CA GLY A 449 -4.61 16.06 -16.08
C GLY A 449 -3.99 16.79 -14.90
N LEU A 450 -2.71 16.52 -14.60
CA LEU A 450 -1.99 17.11 -13.48
C LEU A 450 -1.70 18.58 -13.75
N ARG A 451 -2.07 19.45 -12.81
CA ARG A 451 -1.70 20.86 -12.83
C ARG A 451 -0.83 21.16 -11.61
N HIS A 452 0.28 21.86 -11.78
CA HIS A 452 1.17 22.15 -10.66
C HIS A 452 2.13 23.31 -10.93
N PHE A 453 2.70 23.86 -9.87
CA PHE A 453 3.85 24.76 -9.94
C PHE A 453 4.71 24.63 -8.67
N PHE A 454 5.94 25.14 -8.74
CA PHE A 454 6.87 25.14 -7.61
C PHE A 454 7.18 26.56 -7.16
N LEU A 455 7.12 26.76 -5.85
CA LEU A 455 7.67 27.93 -5.17
C LEU A 455 9.18 27.73 -5.00
N LYS A 456 9.98 28.76 -5.25
CA LYS A 456 11.43 28.65 -5.09
C LYS A 456 11.84 28.44 -3.64
N GLU A 457 12.99 27.79 -3.44
CA GLU A 457 13.50 27.48 -2.11
C GLU A 457 13.71 28.73 -1.26
N GLU A 458 14.18 29.82 -1.86
CA GLU A 458 14.50 31.07 -1.16
C GLU A 458 13.28 31.70 -0.47
N GLU A 459 12.07 31.36 -0.92
CA GLU A 459 10.85 31.81 -0.27
C GLU A 459 10.64 31.12 1.08
N THR A 460 10.78 29.79 1.15
CA THR A 460 10.37 29.03 2.35
C THR A 460 11.45 28.20 3.03
N GLY A 461 12.66 28.15 2.47
CA GLY A 461 13.76 27.28 2.92
C GLY A 461 13.61 25.81 2.48
N CYS A 462 12.64 25.52 1.62
CA CYS A 462 12.45 24.27 0.91
C CYS A 462 11.64 24.59 -0.36
N ILE A 463 11.79 23.80 -1.41
CA ILE A 463 10.91 23.91 -2.57
C ILE A 463 9.54 23.35 -2.18
N LEU A 464 8.48 24.14 -2.40
CA LEU A 464 7.10 23.70 -2.21
C LEU A 464 6.43 23.55 -3.57
N GLU A 465 5.86 22.39 -3.81
CA GLU A 465 5.02 22.16 -4.98
C GLU A 465 3.55 22.32 -4.60
N PHE A 466 2.79 23.06 -5.38
CA PHE A 466 1.33 23.09 -5.27
C PHE A 466 0.73 22.31 -6.42
N ILE A 467 -0.01 21.25 -6.12
CA ILE A 467 -0.42 20.25 -7.09
C ILE A 467 -1.94 20.04 -7.06
N GLY A 468 -2.57 20.02 -8.23
CA GLY A 468 -3.99 19.80 -8.41
C GLY A 468 -4.21 18.54 -9.23
N ARG A 469 -4.89 17.56 -8.63
CA ARG A 469 -5.36 16.36 -9.31
C ARG A 469 -6.85 16.52 -9.62
N LYS A 470 -7.26 16.21 -10.84
CA LYS A 470 -8.68 16.32 -11.24
C LYS A 470 -9.51 15.28 -10.49
N ALA A 471 -10.60 15.70 -9.85
CA ALA A 471 -11.49 14.79 -9.13
C ALA A 471 -12.14 13.75 -10.08
N GLU A 472 -12.19 12.48 -9.66
CA GLU A 472 -12.63 11.32 -10.44
C GLU A 472 -14.05 11.42 -11.02
N ASN A 473 -14.89 12.34 -10.51
CA ASN A 473 -16.28 12.52 -10.93
C ASN A 473 -16.47 13.32 -12.24
N ALA A 474 -15.40 13.74 -12.91
CA ALA A 474 -15.44 14.44 -14.19
C ALA A 474 -14.88 13.58 -15.34
N GLY A 475 -15.46 12.39 -15.54
CA GLY A 475 -15.27 11.56 -16.73
C GLY A 475 -13.89 10.87 -16.81
N ALA A 476 -13.78 9.75 -16.08
CA ALA A 476 -12.84 8.63 -16.19
C ALA A 476 -11.45 8.88 -16.82
N TYR A 477 -10.45 9.17 -15.96
CA TYR A 477 -9.05 8.72 -16.07
C TYR A 477 -8.51 8.42 -14.65
N GLY A 478 -7.48 7.56 -14.55
CA GLY A 478 -7.19 6.66 -13.43
C GLY A 478 -6.98 7.25 -12.03
N SER A 479 -6.96 6.37 -11.03
CA SER A 479 -6.83 6.61 -9.58
C SER A 479 -5.45 7.16 -9.17
N GLY A 480 -4.91 8.13 -9.93
CA GLY A 480 -3.50 8.42 -10.10
C GLY A 480 -2.79 9.05 -8.91
N SER A 481 -2.73 8.36 -7.77
CA SER A 481 -1.71 8.59 -6.73
C SER A 481 -0.30 8.16 -7.19
N SER A 482 -0.18 7.55 -8.38
CA SER A 482 1.07 7.03 -8.95
C SER A 482 1.58 7.80 -10.19
N GLU A 483 0.91 8.88 -10.58
CA GLU A 483 1.27 9.72 -11.74
C GLU A 483 1.82 11.07 -11.26
N PHE A 484 3.11 11.33 -11.53
CA PHE A 484 3.86 12.51 -11.02
C PHE A 484 4.22 13.51 -12.10
N GLY A 485 3.43 13.59 -13.18
CA GLY A 485 3.71 14.51 -14.27
C GLY A 485 5.11 14.32 -14.85
N ILE A 486 5.52 13.07 -15.14
CA ILE A 486 6.88 12.75 -15.62
C ILE A 486 7.26 13.61 -16.84
N GLY A 487 6.29 13.97 -17.69
CA GLY A 487 6.47 14.88 -18.82
C GLY A 487 6.85 16.33 -18.45
N ASN A 488 6.58 16.75 -17.21
CA ASN A 488 6.81 18.10 -16.68
C ASN A 488 8.07 18.20 -15.80
N ILE A 489 8.83 17.12 -15.61
CA ILE A 489 10.06 17.12 -14.79
C ILE A 489 11.09 18.13 -15.30
N VAL A 490 11.09 18.44 -16.60
CA VAL A 490 11.95 19.50 -17.15
C VAL A 490 11.53 20.90 -16.65
N ALA A 491 10.23 21.16 -16.51
CA ALA A 491 9.71 22.43 -16.00
C ALA A 491 9.99 22.62 -14.50
N LEU A 492 10.11 21.53 -13.74
CA LEU A 492 10.46 21.52 -12.31
C LEU A 492 11.85 22.09 -12.03
N LEU A 493 12.75 22.04 -13.01
CA LEU A 493 14.16 22.36 -12.84
C LEU A 493 14.55 23.78 -13.24
N GLY A 494 13.59 24.60 -13.68
CA GLY A 494 13.82 26.00 -14.03
C GLY A 494 14.87 26.22 -15.12
N LEU A 495 15.06 25.24 -16.02
CA LEU A 495 15.97 25.28 -17.17
C LEU A 495 15.35 25.96 -18.40
#